data_AF-A0A9E6DX99-F1
#
_entry.id   AF-A0A9E6DX99-F1
#
_cell.length_a   1.000
_cell.length_b   1.000
_cell.length_c   1.000
_cell.angle_alpha   90.00
_cell.angle_beta   90.00
_cell.angle_gamma   90.00
#
_symmetry.space_group_name_H-M   'P 1'
#
loop_
_entity.id
_entity.type
_entity.pdbx_description
1 polymer ?
#
loop_
_entity_poly.entity_id
_entity_poly.type
_entity_poly.pdbx_seq_one_letter_code
_entity_poly.pdbx_strand_id
1 'polypeptide(L)' 'MPILLTIKILYCISEAFKVLRKNKITHRDVKPANLFLTRNDILMADIKLGDFTFAKSDPDL' A
#
# COMPACT_ATOMS: atom_id res chain seq x y z
N MET A 1 -5.22 -15.86 -14.03
CA MET A 1 -5.69 -15.35 -12.72
C MET A 1 -4.60 -14.68 -11.88
N PRO A 2 -3.40 -15.27 -11.67
CA PRO A 2 -2.37 -14.69 -10.79
C PRO A 2 -1.90 -13.29 -11.22
N ILE A 3 -1.69 -13.09 -12.52
CA ILE A 3 -1.19 -11.81 -13.06
C ILE A 3 -2.11 -10.62 -12.81
N LEU A 4 -3.43 -10.82 -12.88
CA LEU A 4 -4.42 -9.76 -12.66
C LEU A 4 -4.43 -9.29 -11.20
N LEU A 5 -4.30 -10.24 -10.26
CA LEU A 5 -4.19 -9.92 -8.85
C LEU A 5 -2.89 -9.17 -8.56
N THR A 6 -1.77 -9.59 -9.16
CA THR A 6 -0.49 -8.87 -9.05
C THR A 6 -0.61 -7.43 -9.55
N ILE A 7 -1.24 -7.21 -10.70
CA ILE A 7 -1.48 -5.87 -11.25
C ILE A 7 -2.33 -5.03 -10.29
N LYS A 8 -3.41 -5.61 -9.74
CA LYS A 8 -4.27 -4.93 -8.75
C LYS A 8 -3.49 -4.52 -7.50
N ILE A 9 -2.66 -5.40 -6.95
CA ILE A 9 -1.78 -5.11 -5.80
C ILE A 9 -0.82 -3.96 -6.13
N LEU A 10 -0.11 -4.04 -7.25
CA LEU A 10 0.85 -3.01 -7.67
C LEU A 10 0.18 -1.65 -7.87
N TYR A 11 -1.00 -1.63 -8.48
CA TYR A 11 -1.78 -0.40 -8.65
C TYR A 11 -2.14 0.23 -7.30
N CYS A 12 -2.71 -0.54 -6.36
CA CYS A 12 -3.06 -0.03 -5.04
C CYS A 12 -1.85 0.49 -4.25
N ILE A 13 -0.72 -0.20 -4.30
CA ILE A 13 0.53 0.25 -3.66
C ILE A 13 1.04 1.55 -4.28
N SER A 14 0.99 1.66 -5.61
CA SER A 14 1.39 2.88 -6.33
C SER A 14 0.54 4.08 -5.92
N GLU A 15 -0.78 3.91 -5.84
CA GLU A 15 -1.69 4.97 -5.35
C GLU A 15 -1.40 5.35 -3.89
N ALA A 16 -1.13 4.36 -3.02
CA ALA A 16 -0.72 4.65 -1.64
C ALA A 16 0.56 5.50 -1.61
N PHE A 17 1.57 5.17 -2.42
CA PHE A 17 2.83 5.92 -2.48
C PHE A 17 2.65 7.35 -3.01
N LYS A 18 1.72 7.59 -3.94
CA LYS A 18 1.37 8.95 -4.36
C LYS A 18 0.87 9.79 -3.20
N VAL A 19 -0.02 9.22 -2.37
CA VAL A 19 -0.55 9.89 -1.17
C VAL A 19 0.56 10.11 -0.14
N LEU A 20 1.39 9.11 0.13
CA LEU A 20 2.50 9.24 1.08
C LEU A 20 3.50 10.31 0.67
N ARG A 21 3.90 10.33 -0.61
CA ARG A 21 4.79 11.37 -1.16
C ARG A 21 4.19 12.76 -1.03
N LYS A 22 2.91 12.93 -1.39
CA LYS A 22 2.20 14.22 -1.26
C LYS A 22 2.23 14.73 0.20
N ASN A 23 2.21 13.82 1.16
CA ASN A 23 2.25 14.15 2.59
C ASN A 23 3.67 14.14 3.18
N LYS A 24 4.73 13.96 2.37
CA LYS A 24 6.12 13.90 2.84
C LYS A 24 6.31 12.83 3.91
N ILE A 25 5.77 11.63 3.65
CA ILE A 25 5.86 10.46 4.54
C ILE A 25 6.55 9.32 3.80
N THR A 26 7.53 8.69 4.46
CA THR A 26 8.13 7.43 4.04
C THR A 26 7.63 6.31 4.94
N HIS A 27 6.98 5.28 4.38
CA HIS A 27 6.42 4.15 5.16
C HIS A 27 7.50 3.26 5.79
N ARG A 28 8.62 3.03 5.06
CA ARG A 28 9.81 2.24 5.43
C ARG A 28 9.61 0.75 5.73
N ASP A 29 8.38 0.26 5.88
CA ASP A 29 8.10 -1.18 6.10
C ASP A 29 7.00 -1.70 5.16
N VAL A 30 7.22 -1.57 3.85
CA VAL A 30 6.24 -2.04 2.84
C VAL A 30 6.51 -3.50 2.52
N LYS A 31 5.59 -4.37 2.92
CA LYS A 31 5.66 -5.83 2.75
C LYS A 31 4.25 -6.43 2.69
N PRO A 32 4.06 -7.65 2.17
CA PRO A 32 2.73 -8.26 2.06
C PRO A 32 1.95 -8.33 3.38
N ALA A 33 2.61 -8.54 4.52
CA ALA A 33 1.98 -8.58 5.84
C ALA A 33 1.34 -7.24 6.26
N ASN A 34 1.75 -6.14 5.65
CA ASN A 34 1.24 -4.79 5.92
C ASN A 34 0.25 -4.32 4.83
N LEU A 35 -0.17 -5.22 3.94
CA LEU A 35 -1.20 -4.99 2.94
C LEU A 35 -2.49 -5.68 3.38
N PHE A 36 -3.49 -4.87 3.73
CA PHE A 36 -4.75 -5.36 4.28
C PHE A 36 -5.83 -5.38 3.21
N LEU A 37 -6.67 -6.42 3.25
CA LEU A 37 -7.85 -6.54 2.41
C LEU A 37 -9.05 -5.91 3.11
N THR A 38 -9.88 -5.17 2.39
CA THR A 38 -11.11 -4.58 2.97
C THR A 38 -12.21 -5.59 3.25
N ARG A 39 -12.09 -6.81 2.70
CA ARG A 39 -13.01 -7.94 2.88
C ARG A 39 -12.30 -9.24 2.53
N ASN A 40 -12.91 -10.37 2.90
CA ASN A 40 -12.32 -11.70 2.71
C ASN A 40 -12.27 -12.14 1.24
N ASP A 41 -13.21 -11.68 0.41
CA ASP A 41 -13.21 -11.98 -1.03
C ASP A 41 -12.16 -11.12 -1.74
N ILE A 42 -11.05 -11.73 -2.13
CA ILE A 42 -9.91 -11.09 -2.81
C ILE A 42 -10.28 -10.42 -4.14
N LEU A 43 -11.26 -10.96 -4.86
CA LEU A 43 -11.69 -10.40 -6.15
C LEU A 43 -12.43 -9.08 -5.93
N MET A 44 -13.19 -9.00 -4.84
CA MET A 44 -14.00 -7.84 -4.46
C MET A 44 -13.32 -6.90 -3.45
N ALA A 45 -12.19 -7.29 -2.88
CA ALA A 45 -11.48 -6.50 -1.88
C ALA A 45 -10.64 -5.39 -2.51
N ASP A 46 -10.58 -4.25 -1.84
CA ASP A 46 -9.52 -3.27 -2.04
C ASP A 46 -8.32 -3.64 -1.17
N ILE A 47 -7.15 -3.18 -1.58
CA ILE A 47 -5.91 -3.37 -0.83
C ILE A 47 -5.50 -2.03 -0.23
N LYS A 48 -5.26 -2.02 1.08
CA LYS A 48 -4.81 -0.83 1.82
C LYS A 48 -3.46 -1.10 2.45
N LEU A 49 -2.53 -0.15 2.28
CA LEU A 49 -1.28 -0.15 3.02
C LEU A 49 -1.56 0.32 4.45
N GLY A 50 -1.14 -0.49 5.43
CA GLY A 50 -1.26 -0.21 6.85
C GLY A 50 0.05 -0.45 7.60
N ASP A 51 -0.01 -0.36 8.93
CA ASP A 51 1.13 -0.45 9.84
C ASP A 51 2.24 0.60 9.60
N PHE A 52 2.01 1.79 10.16
CA PHE A 52 2.89 2.95 10.06
C PHE A 52 3.90 3.03 11.21
N THR A 53 4.15 1.93 11.93
CA THR A 53 5.03 1.92 13.11
C THR A 53 6.45 2.40 12.77
N PHE A 54 6.93 2.08 11.57
CA PHE A 54 8.21 2.55 11.05
C PHE A 54 8.09 3.77 10.14
N ALA A 55 6.92 4.39 9.99
CA ALA A 55 6.80 5.55 9.12
C ALA A 55 7.56 6.77 9.68
N LYS A 56 7.98 7.66 8.79
CA LYS A 56 8.63 8.92 9.17
C LYS A 56 8.19 10.04 8.25
N SER A 57 8.10 11.26 8.78
CA SER A 57 8.13 12.45 7.93
C SER A 57 9.49 12.56 7.26
N ASP A 58 9.46 12.75 5.95
CA ASP A 58 10.61 12.88 5.07
C ASP A 58 10.40 14.12 4.19
N PRO A 59 10.83 15.30 4.68
CA PRO A 59 10.60 16.59 3.99
C PRO A 59 11.20 16.63 2.58
N ASP A 60 12.27 15.86 2.37
CA ASP A 60 13.09 15.87 1.17
C ASP A 60 12.57 14.94 0.05
N LEU A 61 11.43 14.28 0.26
CA LEU A 61 10.84 13.28 -0.66
C LEU A 61 10.08 13.85 -1.87
#